data_AF-D3FX51-F1
#
_entry.id   AF-D3FX51-F1
#
_cell.length_a   1.000
_cell.length_b   1.000
_cell.length_c   1.000
_cell.angle_alpha   90.00
_cell.angle_beta   90.00
_cell.angle_gamma   90.00
#
_symmetry.space_group_name_H-M   'P 1'
#
loop_
_entity.id
_entity.type
_entity.pdbx_description
1 polymer ?
#
loop_
_entity_poly.entity_id
_entity_poly.type
_entity_poly.pdbx_seq_one_letter_code
_entity_poly.pdbx_strand_id
1 'polypeptide(L)' 'MIPEEVEIRIAKYFLHMYLPDEVMRKVEEKLLPPCVWKGEEELDYDELVRWSLEIINQELDGKSFK' A
#
# COMPACT_ATOMS: atom_id res chain seq x y z
N MET A 1 9.18 -1.65 21.72
CA MET A 1 8.32 -1.06 20.69
C MET A 1 9.18 -0.24 19.77
N ILE A 2 9.00 -0.37 18.46
CA ILE A 2 9.64 0.50 17.48
C ILE A 2 8.87 1.83 17.50
N PRO A 3 9.51 3.01 17.38
CA PRO A 3 8.80 4.28 17.27
C PRO A 3 7.95 4.33 16.00
N GLU A 4 6.74 4.89 16.07
CA GLU A 4 5.80 5.00 14.94
C GLU A 4 6.43 5.65 13.70
N GLU A 5 7.19 6.74 13.87
CA GLU A 5 7.91 7.38 12.76
C GLU A 5 8.91 6.43 12.07
N VAL A 6 9.54 5.53 12.83
CA VAL A 6 10.43 4.52 12.25
C VAL A 6 9.62 3.50 11.43
N GLU A 7 8.45 3.08 11.90
CA GLU A 7 7.56 2.17 11.17
C GLU A 7 7.02 2.80 9.88
N ILE A 8 6.59 4.07 9.94
CA ILE A 8 6.13 4.83 8.76
C ILE A 8 7.24 4.93 7.71
N ARG A 9 8.48 5.22 8.12
CA ARG A 9 9.61 5.29 7.19
C ARG A 9 9.91 3.93 6.56
N ILE A 10 9.88 2.86 7.34
CA ILE A 10 10.04 1.49 6.81
C ILE A 10 8.95 1.19 5.77
N ALA A 11 7.69 1.50 6.07
CA ALA A 11 6.57 1.27 5.15
C ALA A 11 6.73 2.06 3.84
N LYS A 12 7.10 3.34 3.91
CA LYS A 12 7.37 4.17 2.73
C LYS A 12 8.51 3.60 1.88
N TYR A 13 9.61 3.20 2.50
CA TYR A 13 10.71 2.57 1.76
C TYR A 13 10.31 1.24 1.14
N PHE A 14 9.56 0.41 1.87
CA PHE A 14 9.05 -0.86 1.36
C PHE A 14 8.21 -0.67 0.10
N LEU A 15 7.22 0.24 0.16
CA LEU A 15 6.33 0.56 -0.96
C LEU A 15 7.09 0.98 -2.22
N HIS A 16 8.09 1.87 -2.08
CA HIS A 16 8.78 2.45 -3.24
C HIS A 16 9.99 1.64 -3.73
N MET A 17 10.62 0.82 -2.90
CA MET A 17 11.89 0.16 -3.24
C MET A 17 11.78 -1.36 -3.41
N TYR A 18 10.77 -2.00 -2.81
CA TYR A 18 10.70 -3.46 -2.70
C TYR A 18 9.45 -4.07 -3.34
N LEU A 19 8.39 -3.29 -3.56
CA LEU A 19 7.26 -3.76 -4.36
C LEU A 19 7.63 -3.75 -5.85
N PRO A 20 7.33 -4.83 -6.60
CA PRO A 20 7.46 -4.80 -8.06
C PRO A 20 6.59 -3.70 -8.66
N ASP A 21 7.09 -3.03 -9.71
CA ASP A 21 6.40 -1.91 -10.37
C ASP A 21 4.95 -2.24 -10.77
N GLU A 22 4.70 -3.46 -11.24
CA GLU A 22 3.35 -3.91 -11.61
C GLU A 22 2.39 -3.96 -10.41
N VAL A 23 2.89 -4.38 -9.24
CA VAL A 23 2.09 -4.40 -8.00
C VAL A 23 1.82 -2.97 -7.53
N MET A 24 2.86 -2.12 -7.54
CA MET A 24 2.72 -0.71 -7.14
C MET A 24 1.70 0.02 -8.04
N ARG A 25 1.78 -0.20 -9.36
CA ARG A 25 0.82 0.38 -10.31
C ARG A 25 -0.62 -0.08 -10.04
N LYS A 26 -0.85 -1.35 -9.71
CA LYS A 26 -2.19 -1.85 -9.34
C LYS A 26 -2.71 -1.19 -8.07
N VAL A 27 -1.84 -1.00 -7.08
CA VAL A 27 -2.18 -0.27 -5.84
C VAL A 27 -2.57 1.18 -6.19
N GLU A 28 -1.75 1.88 -6.96
CA GLU A 28 -2.03 3.26 -7.37
C GLU A 28 -3.34 3.37 -8.18
N GLU A 29 -3.55 2.51 -9.17
CA GLU A 29 -4.78 2.48 -9.97
C GLU A 29 -6.03 2.28 -9.09
N LYS A 30 -5.90 1.52 -7.99
CA LYS A 30 -7.00 1.29 -7.03
C LYS A 30 -7.21 2.46 -6.06
N LEU A 31 -6.14 3.09 -5.57
CA LEU A 31 -6.20 4.10 -4.52
C LEU A 31 -6.33 5.53 -5.03
N LEU A 32 -5.80 5.85 -6.22
CA LEU A 32 -5.85 7.22 -6.74
C LEU A 32 -7.26 7.77 -6.91
N PRO A 33 -8.26 7.02 -7.46
CA PRO A 33 -9.60 7.55 -7.63
C PRO A 33 -10.24 8.09 -6.33
N PRO A 34 -10.32 7.32 -5.22
CA PRO A 34 -10.86 7.86 -3.97
C PRO A 34 -9.99 8.98 -3.39
N CYS A 35 -8.65 8.88 -3.45
CA CYS A 35 -7.75 9.88 -2.89
C CYS A 35 -7.75 11.22 -3.65
N VAL A 36 -8.13 11.23 -4.92
CA VAL A 36 -8.22 12.46 -5.75
C VAL A 36 -9.60 13.10 -5.67
N TRP A 37 -10.67 12.29 -5.57
CA TRP A 37 -12.03 12.80 -5.64
C TRP A 37 -12.67 13.11 -4.28
N LYS A 38 -12.14 12.58 -3.19
CA LYS A 38 -12.61 12.86 -1.83
C LYS A 38 -11.66 13.80 -1.10
N GLY A 39 -12.20 14.60 -0.19
CA GLY A 39 -11.36 15.30 0.80
C GLY A 39 -10.72 14.32 1.77
N GLU A 40 -9.57 14.66 2.36
CA GLU A 40 -8.86 13.78 3.31
C GLU A 40 -9.75 13.32 4.48
N GLU A 41 -10.65 14.19 4.95
CA GLU A 41 -11.59 13.90 6.04
C GLU A 41 -12.68 12.87 5.67
N GLU A 42 -12.87 12.58 4.38
CA GLU A 42 -13.85 11.61 3.86
C GLU A 42 -13.20 10.27 3.46
N LEU A 43 -11.88 10.16 3.61
CA LEU A 43 -11.14 8.95 3.31
C LEU A 43 -11.26 7.95 4.46
N ASP A 44 -11.71 6.75 4.14
CA ASP A 44 -11.59 5.60 5.03
C ASP A 44 -10.20 5.00 4.85
N TYR A 45 -9.24 5.46 5.66
CA TYR A 45 -7.85 5.01 5.59
C TYR A 45 -7.73 3.50 5.83
N ASP A 46 -8.55 2.92 6.71
CA ASP A 46 -8.52 1.49 7.00
C ASP A 46 -8.95 0.67 5.79
N GLU A 47 -9.98 1.11 5.06
CA GLU A 47 -10.42 0.47 3.83
C GLU A 47 -9.37 0.58 2.72
N LEU A 48 -8.75 1.74 2.54
CA LEU A 48 -7.70 1.95 1.54
C LEU A 48 -6.47 1.07 1.83
N VAL A 49 -6.06 0.97 3.10
CA VAL A 49 -4.99 0.06 3.53
C VAL A 49 -5.39 -1.39 3.26
N ARG A 50 -6.61 -1.79 3.59
CA ARG A 50 -7.11 -3.16 3.32
C ARG A 50 -7.04 -3.51 1.83
N TRP A 51 -7.51 -2.64 0.93
CA TRP A 51 -7.41 -2.89 -0.52
C TRP A 51 -5.97 -3.03 -0.99
N SER A 52 -5.06 -2.22 -0.45
CA SER A 52 -3.63 -2.29 -0.76
C SER A 52 -3.04 -3.64 -0.36
N LEU A 53 -3.36 -4.11 0.86
CA LEU A 53 -2.90 -5.39 1.36
C LEU A 53 -3.49 -6.56 0.56
N GLU A 54 -4.74 -6.49 0.12
CA GLU A 54 -5.34 -7.51 -0.74
C GLU A 54 -4.58 -7.66 -2.08
N ILE A 55 -4.23 -6.54 -2.72
CA ILE A 55 -3.45 -6.55 -3.97
C ILE A 55 -2.04 -7.12 -3.72
N ILE A 56 -1.36 -6.65 -2.67
CA ILE A 56 -0.01 -7.12 -2.33
C ILE A 56 -0.03 -8.62 -2.00
N ASN A 57 -0.98 -9.08 -1.18
CA ASN A 57 -1.09 -10.49 -0.81
C ASN A 57 -1.38 -11.38 -2.02
N GLN A 58 -2.27 -10.97 -2.93
CA GLN A 58 -2.53 -11.74 -4.16
C GLN A 58 -1.28 -11.91 -5.03
N GLU A 59 -0.38 -10.94 -5.03
CA GLU A 59 0.88 -10.99 -5.78
C GLU A 59 2.00 -11.76 -5.07
N LEU A 60 1.90 -11.89 -3.75
CA LEU A 60 2.82 -12.64 -2.90
C LEU A 60 2.39 -14.09 -2.67
N ASP A 61 1.09 -14.40 -2.74
CA ASP A 61 0.50 -15.74 -2.65
C ASP A 61 0.89 -16.57 -3.89
N GLY A 62 2.13 -17.07 -3.87
CA GLY A 62 2.75 -17.86 -4.92
C GLY A 62 4.23 -17.56 -5.16
N LYS A 63 4.75 -16.45 -4.62
CA LYS A 63 6.17 -16.07 -4.73
C LYS A 63 6.83 -16.22 -3.37
N SER A 64 7.47 -17.37 -3.13
CA SER A 64 8.47 -17.46 -2.06
C SER A 64 9.64 -16.54 -2.45
N PHE A 65 9.89 -15.48 -1.69
CA PHE A 65 11.18 -14.81 -1.77
C PHE A 65 12.25 -15.83 -1.39
N LYS A 66 13.10 -16.20 -2.36
CA LYS A 66 14.17 -17.19 -2.22
C LYS A 66 15.48 -16.50 -1.89
#